data_AF-A0A9X6V7H8-F1
#
_entry.id   AF-A0A9X6V7H8-F1
#
_cell.length_a   1.000
_cell.length_b   1.000
_cell.length_c   1.000
_cell.angle_alpha   90.00
_cell.angle_beta   90.00
_cell.angle_gamma   90.00
#
_symmetry.space_group_name_H-M   'P 1'
#
loop_
_entity.id
_entity.type
_entity.pdbx_description
1 polymer ?
#
loop_
_entity_poly.entity_id
_entity_poly.type
_entity_poly.pdbx_seq_one_letter_code
_entity_poly.pdbx_strand_id
1 'polypeptide(L)'
;MSELHFMSIEELDNKLKKSDSGIYFIKDYNDNIIYVGKAFSIKSRVLAHFNSYSNIEEYVHLFNKVAYLIEDSLLKRSLLQVTYMIKYKPVLNKEVQKEFPELYTQYIKQTNKKSMLLEIDEAKEKGEELKNKLVKLVGGKTMFYDIISLLNNGYNYHVLAKVLSIELQTLIIMKEHRNKFPIPH
;
A
#
# COMPACT_ATOMS: atom_id res chain seq x y z
N MET A 1 5.34 -15.72 -29.89
CA MET A 1 4.76 -15.92 -28.54
C MET A 1 3.59 -14.97 -28.43
N SER A 2 2.41 -15.45 -28.04
CA SER A 2 1.24 -14.59 -27.81
C SER A 2 1.57 -13.52 -26.77
N GLU A 3 1.19 -12.28 -27.06
CA GLU A 3 1.32 -11.16 -26.13
C GLU A 3 0.39 -11.41 -24.93
N LEU A 4 0.92 -11.29 -23.70
CA LEU A 4 0.11 -11.45 -22.50
C LEU A 4 -0.76 -10.21 -22.32
N HIS A 5 -2.07 -10.37 -22.48
CA HIS A 5 -3.03 -9.30 -22.24
C HIS A 5 -3.41 -9.26 -20.76
N PHE A 6 -2.98 -8.20 -20.07
CA PHE A 6 -3.28 -7.97 -18.67
C PHE A 6 -4.57 -7.17 -18.50
N MET A 7 -5.37 -7.57 -17.53
CA MET A 7 -6.69 -7.04 -17.23
C MET A 7 -6.90 -6.95 -15.71
N SER A 8 -7.97 -6.27 -15.30
CA SER A 8 -8.39 -6.26 -13.89
C SER A 8 -8.93 -7.63 -13.45
N ILE A 9 -8.98 -7.86 -12.15
CA ILE A 9 -9.51 -9.10 -11.56
C ILE A 9 -11.03 -9.22 -11.82
N GLU A 10 -11.75 -8.10 -11.80
CA GLU A 10 -13.18 -8.07 -12.12
C GLU A 10 -13.44 -8.47 -13.58
N GLU A 11 -12.66 -7.93 -14.52
CA GLU A 11 -12.78 -8.33 -15.92
C GLU A 11 -12.41 -9.81 -16.13
N LEU A 12 -11.42 -10.34 -15.39
CA LEU A 12 -11.08 -11.76 -15.43
C LEU A 12 -12.26 -12.63 -14.99
N ASP A 13 -12.93 -12.24 -13.90
CA ASP A 13 -14.08 -12.96 -13.36
C ASP A 13 -15.20 -13.06 -14.40
N ASN A 14 -15.42 -11.99 -15.16
CA ASN A 14 -16.40 -11.94 -16.24
C ASN A 14 -15.99 -12.71 -17.50
N LYS A 15 -14.69 -12.78 -17.83
CA LYS A 15 -14.19 -13.46 -19.05
C LYS A 15 -14.05 -14.98 -18.89
N LEU A 16 -13.70 -15.48 -17.70
CA LEU A 16 -13.38 -16.89 -17.50
C LEU A 16 -14.53 -17.69 -16.87
N LYS A 17 -14.73 -18.90 -17.39
CA LYS A 17 -15.61 -19.92 -16.80
C LYS A 17 -14.87 -20.71 -15.72
N LYS A 18 -15.62 -21.38 -14.84
CA LYS A 18 -15.02 -22.27 -13.82
C LYS A 18 -14.23 -23.44 -14.43
N SER A 19 -14.59 -23.88 -15.63
CA SER A 19 -13.91 -24.95 -16.38
C SER A 19 -12.58 -24.53 -17.00
N ASP A 20 -12.30 -23.23 -17.08
CA ASP A 20 -11.17 -22.73 -17.83
C ASP A 20 -9.87 -22.96 -17.07
N SER A 21 -9.09 -23.91 -17.59
CA SER A 21 -7.84 -24.36 -17.01
C SER A 21 -6.64 -23.78 -17.77
N GLY A 22 -5.54 -23.54 -17.07
CA GLY A 22 -4.36 -22.95 -17.71
C GLY A 22 -3.39 -22.32 -16.73
N ILE A 23 -2.69 -21.31 -17.23
CA ILE A 23 -1.69 -20.51 -16.51
C ILE A 23 -2.24 -19.11 -16.27
N TYR A 24 -1.96 -18.56 -15.10
CA TYR A 24 -2.22 -17.16 -14.78
C TYR A 24 -0.96 -16.46 -14.30
N PHE A 25 -0.95 -15.15 -14.53
CA PHE A 25 0.15 -14.26 -14.24
C PHE A 25 -0.40 -13.11 -13.43
N ILE A 26 0.32 -12.72 -12.38
CA ILE A 26 -0.07 -11.58 -11.55
C ILE A 26 1.00 -10.51 -11.68
N LYS A 27 0.55 -9.30 -11.96
CA LYS A 27 1.36 -8.10 -12.01
C LYS A 27 1.14 -7.22 -10.79
N ASP A 28 2.20 -6.55 -10.37
CA ASP A 28 2.12 -5.48 -9.39
C ASP A 28 1.81 -4.11 -10.01
N TYR A 29 1.77 -3.07 -9.17
CA TYR A 29 1.55 -1.68 -9.58
C TYR A 29 2.72 -1.06 -10.35
N ASN A 30 3.88 -1.72 -10.38
CA ASN A 30 5.04 -1.28 -11.15
C ASN A 30 5.21 -2.11 -12.44
N ASP A 31 4.15 -2.81 -12.88
CA ASP A 31 4.11 -3.63 -14.09
C ASP A 31 5.03 -4.86 -14.09
N ASN A 32 5.54 -5.28 -12.91
CA ASN A 32 6.36 -6.49 -12.78
C ASN A 32 5.47 -7.72 -12.64
N ILE A 33 5.79 -8.80 -13.35
CA ILE A 33 5.16 -10.11 -13.11
C ILE A 33 5.76 -10.68 -11.83
N ILE A 34 4.96 -10.69 -10.77
CA ILE A 34 5.38 -11.07 -9.42
C ILE A 34 5.01 -12.51 -9.07
N TYR A 35 4.05 -13.10 -9.79
CA TYR A 35 3.62 -14.48 -9.58
C TYR A 35 3.15 -15.16 -10.87
N VAL A 36 3.48 -16.44 -11.02
CA VAL A 36 2.98 -17.31 -12.09
C VAL A 36 2.43 -18.60 -11.48
N GLY A 37 1.17 -18.92 -11.76
CA GLY A 37 0.50 -20.11 -11.25
C GLY A 37 -0.19 -20.92 -12.34
N LYS A 38 -0.36 -22.22 -12.09
CA LYS A 38 -1.20 -23.11 -12.88
C LYS A 38 -2.48 -23.47 -12.11
N ALA A 39 -3.58 -23.67 -12.82
CA ALA A 39 -4.85 -24.05 -12.21
C ALA A 39 -5.71 -24.92 -13.12
N PHE A 40 -6.55 -25.76 -12.51
CA PHE A 40 -7.68 -26.41 -13.19
C PHE A 40 -8.87 -25.46 -13.37
N SER A 41 -8.96 -24.44 -12.52
CA SER A 41 -9.90 -23.33 -12.66
C SER A 41 -9.13 -22.05 -12.36
N ILE A 42 -8.75 -21.32 -13.40
CA ILE A 42 -7.97 -20.08 -13.24
C ILE A 42 -8.76 -19.08 -12.39
N LYS A 43 -10.03 -18.85 -12.75
CA LYS A 43 -10.96 -17.99 -12.00
C LYS A 43 -10.99 -18.34 -10.51
N SER A 44 -11.27 -19.61 -10.17
CA SER A 44 -11.36 -20.02 -8.76
C SER A 44 -10.02 -19.88 -8.04
N ARG A 45 -8.90 -20.17 -8.73
CA ARG A 45 -7.58 -20.07 -8.11
C ARG A 45 -7.16 -18.63 -7.85
N VAL A 46 -7.40 -17.72 -8.80
CA VAL A 46 -7.13 -16.29 -8.66
C VAL A 46 -7.92 -15.72 -7.47
N LEU A 47 -9.22 -15.98 -7.41
CA LEU A 47 -10.08 -15.53 -6.30
C LEU A 47 -9.67 -16.13 -4.95
N ALA A 48 -9.19 -17.37 -4.92
CA ALA A 48 -8.76 -18.02 -3.67
C ALA A 48 -7.58 -17.30 -2.99
N HIS A 49 -6.75 -16.56 -3.73
CA HIS A 49 -5.68 -15.75 -3.13
C HIS A 49 -6.25 -14.67 -2.21
N PHE A 50 -7.41 -14.08 -2.54
CA PHE A 50 -8.04 -13.00 -1.78
C PHE A 50 -8.82 -13.49 -0.55
N ASN A 51 -9.08 -14.79 -0.43
CA ASN A 51 -9.93 -15.39 0.61
C ASN A 51 -9.14 -16.21 1.65
N SER A 52 -7.86 -15.90 1.87
CA SER A 52 -6.99 -16.56 2.87
C SER A 52 -6.75 -18.07 2.70
N TYR A 53 -6.76 -18.57 1.46
CA TYR A 53 -6.49 -19.99 1.15
C TYR A 53 -5.19 -20.19 0.37
N SER A 54 -4.18 -19.33 0.60
CA SER A 54 -3.00 -19.28 -0.26
C SER A 54 -1.70 -18.91 0.44
N ASN A 55 -0.61 -19.57 0.03
CA ASN A 55 0.76 -19.29 0.48
C ASN A 55 1.29 -17.89 0.11
N ILE A 56 0.53 -17.09 -0.63
CA ILE A 56 0.89 -15.73 -1.03
C ILE A 56 -0.20 -14.71 -0.66
N GLU A 57 -1.11 -15.07 0.26
CA GLU A 57 -2.19 -14.18 0.73
C GLU A 57 -1.67 -12.86 1.31
N GLU A 58 -0.52 -12.89 2.00
CA GLU A 58 0.10 -11.71 2.58
C GLU A 58 0.51 -10.67 1.53
N TYR A 59 0.69 -11.08 0.26
CA TYR A 59 1.08 -10.22 -0.86
C TYR A 59 -0.09 -9.77 -1.73
N VAL A 60 -1.33 -10.13 -1.38
CA VAL A 60 -2.52 -9.80 -2.20
C VAL A 60 -2.68 -8.30 -2.41
N HIS A 61 -2.27 -7.49 -1.44
CA HIS A 61 -2.26 -6.03 -1.54
C HIS A 61 -1.35 -5.49 -2.68
N LEU A 62 -0.42 -6.30 -3.18
CA LEU A 62 0.44 -5.97 -4.31
C LEU A 62 -0.17 -6.33 -5.66
N PHE A 63 -1.27 -7.09 -5.68
CA PHE A 63 -1.86 -7.57 -6.94
C PHE A 63 -2.62 -6.43 -7.62
N ASN A 64 -2.26 -6.15 -8.86
CA ASN A 64 -2.84 -5.07 -9.65
C ASN A 64 -3.59 -5.61 -10.87
N LYS A 65 -2.90 -6.39 -11.71
CA LYS A 65 -3.48 -6.95 -12.95
C LYS A 65 -3.20 -8.43 -13.07
N VAL A 66 -4.05 -9.11 -13.81
CA VAL A 66 -3.96 -10.54 -14.09
C VAL A 66 -3.94 -10.77 -15.59
N ALA A 67 -3.16 -11.75 -16.05
CA ALA A 67 -3.26 -12.29 -17.39
C ALA A 67 -3.40 -13.80 -17.31
N TYR A 68 -3.85 -14.44 -18.39
CA TYR A 68 -3.99 -15.88 -18.45
C TYR A 68 -3.66 -16.46 -19.82
N LEU A 69 -3.40 -17.76 -19.84
CA LEU A 69 -3.28 -18.59 -21.04
C LEU A 69 -4.02 -19.89 -20.79
N ILE A 70 -5.01 -20.19 -21.64
CA ILE A 70 -5.80 -21.44 -21.55
C ILE A 70 -4.95 -22.61 -22.07
N GLU A 71 -4.89 -23.67 -21.28
CA GLU A 71 -4.22 -24.92 -21.64
C GLU A 71 -4.79 -26.06 -20.81
N ASP A 72 -5.47 -27.01 -21.44
CA ASP A 72 -6.14 -28.10 -20.73
C ASP A 72 -5.19 -29.23 -20.34
N SER A 73 -4.14 -29.44 -21.13
CA SER A 73 -3.15 -30.48 -20.84
C SER A 73 -2.40 -30.16 -19.55
N LEU A 74 -2.54 -31.02 -18.56
CA LEU A 74 -1.83 -30.90 -17.27
C LEU A 74 -0.30 -30.85 -17.47
N LEU A 75 0.21 -31.66 -18.40
CA LEU A 75 1.63 -31.71 -18.73
C LEU A 75 2.08 -30.38 -19.35
N LYS A 76 1.37 -29.89 -20.38
CA LYS A 76 1.72 -28.61 -21.02
C LYS A 76 1.61 -27.44 -20.05
N ARG A 77 0.58 -27.40 -19.20
CA ARG A 77 0.48 -26.39 -18.13
C ARG A 77 1.72 -26.40 -17.23
N SER A 78 2.15 -27.58 -16.79
CA SER A 78 3.31 -27.68 -15.92
C SER A 78 4.60 -27.20 -16.61
N LEU A 79 4.78 -27.55 -17.89
CA LEU A 79 5.93 -27.08 -18.69
C LEU A 79 5.90 -25.57 -18.94
N LEU A 80 4.74 -25.02 -19.30
CA LEU A 80 4.55 -23.59 -19.51
C LEU A 80 4.80 -22.80 -18.23
N GLN A 81 4.28 -23.27 -17.09
CA GLN A 81 4.52 -22.63 -15.79
C GLN A 81 6.02 -22.49 -15.53
N VAL A 82 6.78 -23.57 -15.65
CA VAL A 82 8.24 -23.57 -15.45
C VAL A 82 8.92 -22.64 -16.45
N THR A 83 8.52 -22.68 -17.72
CA THR A 83 9.08 -21.82 -18.78
C THR A 83 8.88 -20.34 -18.45
N TYR A 84 7.69 -19.96 -18.00
CA TYR A 84 7.37 -18.58 -17.64
C TYR A 84 8.01 -18.14 -16.31
N MET A 85 8.17 -19.07 -15.35
CA MET A 85 8.92 -18.80 -14.12
C MET A 85 10.40 -18.52 -14.42
N ILE A 86 11.02 -19.31 -15.30
CA ILE A 86 12.41 -19.07 -15.75
C ILE A 86 12.51 -17.73 -16.50
N LYS A 87 11.55 -17.45 -17.39
CA LYS A 87 11.53 -16.24 -18.21
C LYS A 87 11.38 -14.96 -17.38
N TYR A 88 10.43 -14.93 -16.45
CA TYR A 88 10.04 -13.71 -15.74
C TYR A 88 10.61 -13.61 -14.32
N LYS A 89 11.09 -14.72 -13.75
CA LYS A 89 11.59 -14.80 -12.37
C LYS A 89 10.65 -14.14 -11.36
N PRO A 90 9.36 -14.53 -11.34
CA PRO A 90 8.37 -13.97 -10.43
C PRO A 90 8.76 -14.18 -8.98
N VAL A 91 9.04 -13.08 -8.28
CA VAL A 91 9.65 -13.07 -6.93
C VAL A 91 8.78 -13.69 -5.84
N LEU A 92 7.47 -13.90 -6.07
CA LEU A 92 6.57 -14.54 -5.10
C LEU A 92 6.42 -16.06 -5.33
N ASN A 93 7.02 -16.62 -6.38
CA ASN A 93 7.09 -18.07 -6.54
C ASN A 93 8.21 -18.63 -5.63
N LYS A 94 7.88 -19.60 -4.77
CA LYS A 94 8.82 -20.18 -3.79
C LYS A 94 10.07 -20.78 -4.46
N GLU A 95 9.90 -21.40 -5.62
CA GLU A 95 11.00 -21.99 -6.38
C GLU A 95 11.97 -20.91 -6.87
N VAL A 96 11.43 -19.78 -7.33
CA VAL A 96 12.24 -18.62 -7.75
C VAL A 96 12.91 -17.96 -6.55
N GLN A 97 12.24 -17.85 -5.40
CA GLN A 97 12.85 -17.32 -4.17
C GLN A 97 14.04 -18.17 -3.71
N LYS A 98 13.92 -19.50 -3.82
CA LYS A 98 15.01 -20.42 -3.46
C LYS A 98 16.21 -20.29 -4.39
N GLU A 99 15.97 -20.11 -5.69
CA GLU A 99 17.03 -19.97 -6.69
C GLU A 99 17.65 -18.55 -6.72
N PHE A 100 16.84 -17.52 -6.46
CA PHE A 100 17.21 -16.10 -6.53
C PHE A 100 16.80 -15.32 -5.26
N PRO A 101 17.35 -15.65 -4.08
CA PRO A 101 16.94 -15.03 -2.81
C PRO A 101 17.20 -13.53 -2.74
N GLU A 102 18.23 -13.04 -3.45
CA GLU A 102 18.56 -11.61 -3.54
C GLU A 102 17.46 -10.80 -4.24
N LEU A 103 16.87 -11.33 -5.31
CA LEU A 103 15.79 -10.64 -6.05
C LEU A 103 14.57 -10.44 -5.15
N TYR A 104 14.18 -11.48 -4.41
CA TYR A 104 13.09 -11.42 -3.44
C TYR A 104 13.39 -10.41 -2.33
N THR A 105 14.60 -10.48 -1.74
CA THR A 105 15.01 -9.57 -0.65
C THR A 105 14.98 -8.10 -1.10
N GLN A 106 15.47 -7.81 -2.31
CA GLN A 106 15.43 -6.47 -2.87
C GLN A 106 14.00 -5.99 -3.12
N TYR A 107 13.15 -6.86 -3.67
CA TYR A 107 11.75 -6.55 -3.92
C TYR A 107 11.01 -6.18 -2.63
N ILE A 108 11.09 -7.02 -1.59
CA ILE A 108 10.44 -6.75 -0.30
C ILE A 108 10.97 -5.48 0.37
N LYS A 109 12.29 -5.25 0.33
CA LYS A 109 12.89 -4.01 0.86
C LYS A 109 12.32 -2.76 0.17
N GLN A 110 12.19 -2.79 -1.16
CA GLN A 110 11.65 -1.68 -1.93
C GLN A 110 10.17 -1.45 -1.63
N THR A 111 9.38 -2.54 -1.60
CA THR A 111 7.95 -2.49 -1.31
C THR A 111 7.66 -1.95 0.09
N ASN A 112 8.35 -2.47 1.12
CA ASN A 112 8.18 -2.00 2.50
C ASN A 112 8.63 -0.54 2.67
N LYS A 113 9.75 -0.15 2.04
CA LYS A 113 10.21 1.24 2.05
C LYS A 113 9.18 2.17 1.42
N LYS A 114 8.57 1.78 0.30
CA LYS A 114 7.51 2.56 -0.37
C LYS A 114 6.28 2.70 0.51
N SER A 115 5.82 1.63 1.16
CA SER A 115 4.69 1.68 2.11
C SER A 115 4.96 2.64 3.26
N MET A 116 6.13 2.55 3.88
CA MET A 116 6.50 3.42 5.00
C MET A 116 6.58 4.90 4.58
N LEU A 117 7.06 5.20 3.37
CA LEU A 117 7.10 6.57 2.85
C LEU A 117 5.71 7.15 2.64
N LEU A 118 4.77 6.35 2.10
CA LEU A 118 3.37 6.77 1.93
C LEU A 118 2.72 7.10 3.28
N GLU A 119 2.91 6.25 4.29
CA GLU A 119 2.39 6.50 5.66
C GLU A 119 2.96 7.78 6.27
N ILE A 120 4.25 8.06 6.05
CA ILE A 120 4.90 9.29 6.51
C ILE A 120 4.31 10.51 5.80
N ASP A 121 4.12 10.44 4.49
CA ASP A 121 3.59 11.55 3.71
C ASP A 121 2.13 11.86 4.07
N GLU A 122 1.29 10.83 4.26
CA GLU A 122 -0.07 10.99 4.79
C GLU A 122 -0.08 11.59 6.21
N ALA A 123 0.85 11.18 7.08
CA ALA A 123 0.95 11.72 8.43
C ALA A 123 1.39 13.19 8.43
N LYS A 124 2.28 13.59 7.52
CA LYS A 124 2.70 14.98 7.32
C LYS A 124 1.53 15.82 6.80
N GLU A 125 0.80 15.32 5.81
CA GLU A 125 -0.36 16.02 5.24
C GLU A 125 -1.42 16.29 6.32
N LYS A 126 -1.80 15.28 7.10
CA LYS A 126 -2.71 15.42 8.25
C LYS A 126 -2.19 16.42 9.30
N GLY A 127 -0.88 16.44 9.53
CA GLY A 127 -0.24 17.40 10.44
C GLY A 127 -0.35 18.85 9.95
N GLU A 128 -0.12 19.10 8.66
CA GLU A 128 -0.28 20.42 8.06
C GLU A 128 -1.75 20.85 7.99
N GLU A 129 -2.68 19.94 7.70
CA GLU A 129 -4.12 20.23 7.78
C GLU A 129 -4.54 20.68 9.19
N LEU A 130 -4.10 19.95 10.22
CA LEU A 130 -4.37 20.30 11.61
C LEU A 130 -3.79 21.68 11.96
N LYS A 131 -2.53 21.93 11.59
CA LYS A 131 -1.88 23.23 11.78
C LYS A 131 -2.65 24.36 11.11
N ASN A 132 -3.03 24.18 9.85
CA ASN A 132 -3.81 25.18 9.10
C ASN A 132 -5.17 25.45 9.75
N LYS A 133 -5.85 24.42 10.27
CA LYS A 133 -7.10 24.56 11.02
C LYS A 133 -6.89 25.37 12.30
N LEU A 134 -5.87 25.03 13.10
CA LEU A 134 -5.56 25.73 14.35
C LEU A 134 -5.16 27.19 14.11
N VAL A 135 -4.34 27.46 13.10
CA VAL A 135 -3.96 28.82 12.67
C VAL A 135 -5.19 29.68 12.37
N LYS A 136 -6.20 29.11 11.68
CA LYS A 136 -7.46 29.82 11.41
C LYS A 136 -8.26 30.08 12.69
N LEU A 137 -8.37 29.08 13.58
CA LEU A 137 -9.14 29.19 14.83
C LEU A 137 -8.56 30.22 15.81
N VAL A 138 -7.24 30.36 15.85
CA VAL A 138 -6.56 31.35 16.70
C VAL A 138 -6.34 32.70 16.00
N GLY A 139 -6.92 32.92 14.82
CA GLY A 139 -6.90 34.22 14.16
C GLY A 139 -5.61 34.58 13.43
N GLY A 140 -4.70 33.63 13.20
CA GLY A 140 -3.55 33.84 12.32
C GLY A 140 -2.26 33.14 12.77
N LYS A 141 -1.26 33.18 11.88
CA LYS A 141 0.02 32.48 12.05
C LYS A 141 0.84 33.02 13.23
N THR A 142 0.84 34.34 13.43
CA THR A 142 1.57 34.98 14.55
C THR A 142 1.00 34.54 15.89
N MET A 143 -0.31 34.71 16.09
CA MET A 143 -0.98 34.31 17.32
C MET A 143 -0.84 32.81 17.60
N PHE A 144 -0.86 31.98 16.55
CA PHE A 144 -0.59 30.55 16.67
C PHE A 144 0.79 30.28 17.31
N TYR A 145 1.87 30.87 16.79
CA TYR A 145 3.21 30.63 17.34
C TYR A 145 3.44 31.30 18.70
N ASP A 146 2.79 32.45 18.97
CA ASP A 146 2.81 33.08 20.30
C ASP A 146 2.18 32.15 21.35
N ILE A 147 1.03 31.55 21.04
CA ILE A 147 0.37 30.58 21.92
C ILE A 147 1.26 29.35 22.13
N ILE A 148 1.87 28.80 21.06
CA ILE A 148 2.80 27.67 21.20
C ILE A 148 3.98 28.03 22.11
N SER A 149 4.54 29.23 21.97
CA SER A 149 5.61 29.74 22.85
C SER A 149 5.16 29.82 24.31
N LEU A 150 3.99 30.40 24.57
CA LEU A 150 3.42 30.48 25.92
C LEU A 150 3.19 29.07 26.51
N LEU A 151 2.63 28.15 25.73
CA LEU A 151 2.43 26.76 26.18
C LEU A 151 3.75 26.05 26.46
N ASN A 152 4.79 26.27 25.66
CA ASN A 152 6.13 25.72 25.87
C ASN A 152 6.80 26.28 27.14
N ASN A 153 6.52 27.55 27.48
CA ASN A 153 6.97 28.19 28.71
C ASN A 153 6.12 27.82 29.94
N GLY A 154 5.18 26.88 29.82
CA GLY A 154 4.42 26.35 30.96
C GLY A 154 3.21 27.18 31.37
N TYR A 155 2.78 28.15 30.56
CA TYR A 155 1.57 28.94 30.86
C TYR A 155 0.31 28.05 30.87
N ASN A 156 -0.62 28.35 31.78
CA ASN A 156 -1.84 27.56 31.94
C ASN A 156 -2.83 27.83 30.80
N TYR A 157 -3.12 26.79 30.01
CA TYR A 157 -4.03 26.85 28.87
C TYR A 157 -5.48 27.25 29.20
N HIS A 158 -5.98 27.02 30.42
CA HIS A 158 -7.29 27.54 30.84
C HIS A 158 -7.29 29.06 30.98
N VAL A 159 -6.20 29.62 31.51
CA VAL A 159 -6.02 31.08 31.64
C VAL A 159 -5.87 31.70 30.27
N LEU A 160 -5.03 31.11 29.41
CA LEU A 160 -4.82 31.58 28.03
C LEU A 160 -6.13 31.60 27.23
N ALA A 161 -6.96 30.56 27.33
CA ALA A 161 -8.25 30.49 26.65
C ALA A 161 -9.16 31.68 27.02
N LYS A 162 -9.23 32.01 28.31
CA LYS A 162 -10.03 33.13 28.82
C LYS A 162 -9.48 34.49 28.39
N VAL A 163 -8.16 34.70 28.49
CA VAL A 163 -7.51 35.99 28.19
C VAL A 163 -7.51 36.28 26.69
N LEU A 164 -7.23 35.27 25.86
CA LEU A 164 -7.15 35.42 24.42
C LEU A 164 -8.51 35.29 23.72
N SER A 165 -9.58 35.01 24.48
CA SER A 165 -10.92 34.73 23.94
C SER A 165 -10.92 33.60 22.89
N ILE A 166 -10.15 32.54 23.16
CA ILE A 166 -10.04 31.35 22.31
C ILE A 166 -10.77 30.20 22.97
N GLU A 167 -11.44 29.36 22.18
CA GLU A 167 -12.11 28.17 22.67
C GLU A 167 -11.13 27.25 23.43
N LEU A 168 -11.50 26.82 24.64
CA LEU A 168 -10.66 25.97 25.49
C LEU A 168 -10.22 24.69 24.77
N GLN A 169 -11.12 24.10 23.97
CA GLN A 169 -10.85 22.89 23.19
C GLN A 169 -9.73 23.11 22.16
N THR A 170 -9.68 24.28 21.52
CA THR A 170 -8.59 24.64 20.61
C THR A 170 -7.25 24.68 21.34
N LEU A 171 -7.19 25.26 22.55
CA LEU A 171 -5.94 25.32 23.31
C LEU A 171 -5.52 23.97 23.90
N ILE A 172 -6.45 23.08 24.23
CA ILE A 172 -6.16 21.70 24.62
C ILE A 172 -5.46 20.98 23.46
N ILE A 173 -6.04 21.05 22.25
CA ILE A 173 -5.47 20.43 21.04
C ILE A 173 -4.08 21.02 20.74
N MET A 174 -3.93 22.35 20.82
CA MET A 174 -2.62 23.00 20.64
C MET A 174 -1.60 22.52 21.67
N LYS A 175 -1.99 22.40 22.93
CA LYS A 175 -1.10 21.91 24.00
C LYS A 175 -0.67 20.47 23.74
N GLU A 176 -1.60 19.59 23.40
CA GLU A 176 -1.32 18.17 23.15
C GLU A 176 -0.38 17.98 21.95
N HIS A 177 -0.52 18.81 20.91
CA HIS A 177 0.25 18.68 19.68
C HIS A 177 1.40 19.68 19.54
N ARG A 178 1.70 20.51 20.54
CA ARG A 178 2.72 21.59 20.46
C ARG A 178 4.10 21.13 19.97
N ASN A 179 4.52 19.91 20.34
CA ASN A 179 5.80 19.34 19.93
C ASN A 179 5.89 19.09 18.41
N LYS A 180 4.75 19.01 17.72
CA LYS A 180 4.67 18.85 16.26
C LYS A 180 4.78 20.19 15.51
N PHE A 181 4.78 21.31 16.23
CA PHE A 181 4.78 22.66 15.65
C PHE A 181 6.00 23.45 16.13
N PRO A 182 7.22 23.14 15.64
CA PRO A 182 8.41 23.90 15.99
C PRO A 182 8.25 25.36 15.55
N ILE A 183 8.68 26.28 16.42
CA ILE A 183 8.65 27.71 16.15
C ILE A 183 9.75 28.02 15.11
N PRO A 184 9.42 28.63 13.96
CA PRO A 184 10.42 29.01 12.95
C PRO A 184 11.44 29.98 13.53
N HIS A 185 12.71 29.82 13.13
CA HIS A 185 13.78 30.78 13.41
C HIS A 185 13.74 31.97 12.46
#